data_AF-A0A1E8CRN6-F1
#
_entry.id   AF-A0A1E8CRN6-F1
#
_cell.length_a   1.000
_cell.length_b   1.000
_cell.length_c   1.000
_cell.angle_alpha   90.00
_cell.angle_beta   90.00
_cell.angle_gamma   90.00
#
_symmetry.space_group_name_H-M   'P 1'
#
loop_
_entity.id
_entity.type
_entity.pdbx_description
1 polymer ?
#
loop_
_entity_poly.entity_id
_entity_poly.type
_entity_poly.pdbx_seq_one_letter_code
_entity_poly.pdbx_strand_id
1 'polypeptide(L)'
;MTGRGRLVISQHVMEQMASQVASEITQAGGTSGGLLGIGAHPDLAARPAAKVELSGQQASVSLDIVLGYPTPLAATTDRVRHHVMTKVSALTGVEVTRVDIDVTGLHLTTGQREAVR
;
A
#
# COMPACT_ATOMS: atom_id res chain seq x y z
N MET A 1 36.12 13.01 -19.42
CA MET A 1 35.52 12.09 -18.43
C MET A 1 34.07 12.49 -18.26
N THR A 2 33.14 11.82 -18.93
CA THR A 2 31.70 12.13 -18.80
C THR A 2 31.19 11.40 -17.56
N GLY A 3 31.17 12.09 -16.42
CA GLY A 3 30.64 11.54 -15.17
C GLY A 3 29.13 11.33 -15.28
N ARG A 4 28.62 10.16 -14.90
CA ARG A 4 27.18 9.95 -14.77
C ARG A 4 26.62 10.86 -13.68
N GLY A 5 25.45 11.46 -13.93
CA GLY A 5 24.74 12.27 -12.94
C GLY A 5 24.31 11.45 -11.71
N ARG A 6 23.92 12.13 -10.63
CA ARG A 6 23.40 11.52 -9.40
C ARG A 6 21.88 11.46 -9.44
N LEU A 7 21.29 10.29 -9.18
CA LEU A 7 19.86 10.15 -8.93
C LEU A 7 19.57 10.50 -7.46
N VAL A 8 18.59 11.36 -7.23
CA VAL A 8 18.06 11.68 -5.91
C VAL A 8 16.55 11.48 -5.98
N ILE A 9 16.05 10.47 -5.24
CA ILE A 9 14.63 10.19 -5.14
C ILE A 9 14.11 10.91 -3.91
N SER A 10 13.06 11.74 -4.07
CA SER A 10 12.43 12.37 -2.91
C SER A 10 11.61 11.35 -2.13
N GLN A 11 11.49 11.57 -0.81
CA GLN A 11 10.63 10.76 0.05
C GLN A 11 9.20 10.68 -0.51
N HIS A 12 8.67 11.80 -1.00
CA HIS A 12 7.32 11.83 -1.57
C HIS A 12 7.15 10.90 -2.78
N VAL A 13 8.17 10.75 -3.63
CA VAL A 13 8.11 9.80 -4.74
C VAL A 13 8.11 8.36 -4.21
N MET A 14 8.88 8.06 -3.15
CA MET A 14 8.83 6.75 -2.48
C MET A 14 7.44 6.43 -1.92
N GLU A 15 6.77 7.42 -1.34
CA GLU A 15 5.38 7.29 -0.84
C GLU A 15 4.42 6.93 -1.98
N GLN A 16 4.49 7.65 -3.10
CA GLN A 16 3.64 7.38 -4.27
C GLN A 16 3.91 5.98 -4.86
N MET A 17 5.17 5.56 -4.89
CA MET A 17 5.56 4.23 -5.34
C MET A 17 5.03 3.15 -4.41
N ALA A 18 5.19 3.31 -3.09
CA ALA A 18 4.67 2.35 -2.10
C ALA A 18 3.14 2.23 -2.16
N SER A 19 2.44 3.36 -2.26
CA SER A 19 0.98 3.40 -2.46
C SER A 19 0.54 2.66 -3.73
N GLN A 20 1.21 2.94 -4.85
CA GLN A 20 0.92 2.26 -6.12
C GLN A 20 1.20 0.76 -6.04
N VAL A 21 2.37 0.36 -5.51
CA VAL A 21 2.75 -1.05 -5.38
C VAL A 21 1.78 -1.80 -4.47
N ALA A 22 1.35 -1.19 -3.36
CA ALA A 22 0.36 -1.80 -2.47
C ALA A 22 -0.99 -2.04 -3.19
N SER A 23 -1.42 -1.08 -4.03
CA SER A 23 -2.68 -1.19 -4.81
C SER A 23 -2.67 -2.31 -5.87
N GLU A 24 -1.51 -2.89 -6.20
CA GLU A 24 -1.44 -4.01 -7.14
C GLU A 24 -1.96 -5.32 -6.55
N ILE A 25 -2.02 -5.42 -5.21
CA ILE A 25 -2.69 -6.52 -4.55
C ILE A 25 -4.18 -6.20 -4.55
N THR A 26 -4.97 -6.85 -5.42
CA THR A 26 -6.40 -6.59 -5.67
C THR A 26 -7.28 -6.53 -4.42
N GLN A 27 -6.85 -7.16 -3.32
CA GLN A 27 -7.57 -7.18 -2.05
C GLN A 27 -7.22 -6.01 -1.12
N ALA A 28 -6.30 -5.12 -1.51
CA ALA A 28 -5.81 -4.00 -0.71
C ALA A 28 -6.08 -2.67 -1.43
N GLY A 29 -7.13 -1.98 -0.97
CA GLY A 29 -7.44 -0.61 -1.39
C GLY A 29 -7.19 0.41 -0.29
N GLY A 30 -7.84 1.56 -0.42
CA GLY A 30 -7.75 2.66 0.53
C GLY A 30 -9.12 3.17 0.95
N THR A 31 -9.16 4.40 1.43
CA THR A 31 -10.39 5.12 1.72
C THR A 31 -10.67 6.12 0.60
N SER A 32 -11.91 6.18 0.13
CA SER A 32 -12.36 7.22 -0.80
C SER A 32 -13.51 8.03 -0.25
N GLY A 33 -13.75 9.18 -0.87
CA GLY A 33 -14.78 10.11 -0.47
C GLY A 33 -14.46 10.91 0.79
N GLY A 34 -15.42 11.76 1.16
CA GLY A 34 -15.36 12.63 2.32
C GLY A 34 -14.51 13.89 2.15
N LEU A 35 -14.84 14.91 2.95
CA LEU A 35 -14.06 16.15 3.06
C LEU A 35 -13.40 16.15 4.43
N LEU A 36 -12.06 16.25 4.47
CA LEU A 36 -11.28 16.21 5.72
C LEU A 36 -11.58 14.97 6.58
N GLY A 37 -11.82 13.81 5.94
CA GLY A 37 -12.13 12.55 6.62
C GLY A 37 -13.60 12.36 7.02
N ILE A 38 -14.45 13.39 6.88
CA ILE A 38 -15.88 13.27 7.17
C ILE A 38 -16.58 12.63 5.97
N GLY A 39 -17.13 11.43 6.16
CA GLY A 39 -17.83 10.68 5.12
C GLY A 39 -16.93 9.82 4.23
N ALA A 40 -15.67 9.63 4.61
CA ALA A 40 -14.79 8.67 3.94
C ALA A 40 -15.32 7.24 4.17
N HIS A 41 -15.28 6.42 3.12
CA HIS A 41 -15.69 5.03 3.19
C HIS A 41 -14.60 4.10 2.65
N PRO A 42 -14.56 2.84 3.10
CA PRO A 42 -13.65 1.84 2.55
C PRO A 42 -13.90 1.62 1.06
N ASP A 43 -12.84 1.60 0.24
CA ASP A 43 -12.94 1.45 -1.21
C ASP A 43 -11.73 0.69 -1.77
N LEU A 44 -12.00 -0.47 -2.38
CA LEU A 44 -10.95 -1.30 -2.99
C LEU A 44 -10.35 -0.71 -4.27
N ALA A 45 -11.04 0.23 -4.92
CA ALA A 45 -10.51 0.93 -6.09
C ALA A 45 -9.63 2.14 -5.71
N ALA A 46 -9.71 2.62 -4.47
CA ALA A 46 -8.86 3.69 -3.98
C ALA A 46 -7.44 3.18 -3.71
N ARG A 47 -6.44 4.02 -3.98
CA ARG A 47 -5.07 3.68 -3.61
C ARG A 47 -4.89 3.73 -2.08
N PRO A 48 -4.16 2.77 -1.49
CA PRO A 48 -3.78 2.84 -0.09
C PRO A 48 -2.95 4.09 0.21
N ALA A 49 -3.12 4.67 1.40
CA ALA A 49 -2.24 5.76 1.82
C ALA A 49 -0.90 5.16 2.27
N ALA A 50 0.19 5.86 1.95
CA ALA A 50 1.54 5.43 2.29
C ALA A 50 2.34 6.60 2.83
N LYS A 51 3.10 6.34 3.89
CA LYS A 51 4.12 7.25 4.43
C LYS A 51 5.46 6.52 4.41
N VAL A 52 6.53 7.24 4.06
CA VAL A 52 7.88 6.67 4.02
C VAL A 52 8.80 7.52 4.86
N GLU A 53 9.64 6.90 5.66
CA GLU A 53 10.73 7.56 6.38
C GLU A 53 12.05 7.04 5.83
N LEU A 54 12.90 7.95 5.37
CA LEU A 54 14.19 7.64 4.75
C LEU A 54 15.33 7.94 5.72
N SER A 55 16.23 6.97 5.88
CA SER A 55 17.48 7.12 6.60
C SER A 55 18.63 6.59 5.74
N GLY A 56 19.29 7.51 5.01
CA GLY A 56 20.33 7.15 4.06
C GLY A 56 19.80 6.28 2.90
N GLN A 57 20.24 5.02 2.84
CA GLN A 57 19.77 4.03 1.85
C GLN A 57 18.73 3.05 2.41
N GLN A 58 18.19 3.32 3.60
CA GLN A 58 17.16 2.51 4.23
C GLN A 58 15.84 3.28 4.30
N ALA A 59 14.73 2.55 4.19
CA ALA A 59 13.39 3.07 4.26
C ALA A 59 12.50 2.23 5.20
N SER A 60 11.69 2.91 6.01
CA SER A 60 10.52 2.32 6.64
C SER A 60 9.24 2.85 6.00
N VAL A 61 8.31 1.97 5.69
CA VAL A 61 7.03 2.29 5.05
C VAL A 61 5.90 2.06 6.03
N SER A 62 4.95 2.96 6.12
CA SER A 62 3.67 2.76 6.82
C SER A 62 2.54 2.82 5.80
N LEU A 63 1.61 1.87 5.87
CA LEU A 63 0.51 1.71 4.92
C LEU A 63 -0.84 1.68 5.65
N ASP A 64 -1.75 2.52 5.22
CA ASP A 64 -3.16 2.48 5.63
C ASP A 64 -3.95 1.81 4.52
N ILE A 65 -4.45 0.59 4.78
CA ILE A 65 -5.11 -0.22 3.77
C ILE A 65 -6.53 -0.60 4.18
N VAL A 66 -7.39 -0.71 3.17
CA VAL A 66 -8.70 -1.36 3.27
C VAL A 66 -8.60 -2.75 2.67
N LEU A 67 -9.11 -3.75 3.37
CA LEU A 67 -9.10 -5.13 2.90
C LEU A 67 -10.49 -5.63 2.49
N GLY A 68 -10.55 -6.45 1.45
CA GLY A 68 -11.77 -7.17 1.10
C GLY A 68 -12.16 -8.18 2.18
N TYR A 69 -13.45 -8.35 2.44
CA TYR A 69 -13.98 -9.35 3.36
C TYR A 69 -15.12 -10.17 2.71
N PRO A 70 -15.10 -11.51 2.82
CA PRO A 70 -14.15 -12.33 3.58
C PRO A 70 -12.80 -12.51 2.87
N THR A 71 -11.69 -12.45 3.62
CA THR A 71 -10.33 -12.79 3.16
C THR A 71 -9.46 -13.19 4.36
N PRO A 72 -8.42 -14.04 4.20
CA PRO A 72 -7.49 -14.34 5.28
C PRO A 72 -6.59 -13.13 5.57
N LEU A 73 -7.01 -12.25 6.49
CA LEU A 73 -6.39 -10.95 6.75
C LEU A 73 -4.87 -11.03 6.93
N ALA A 74 -4.39 -11.93 7.79
CA ALA A 74 -2.95 -12.09 8.06
C ALA A 74 -2.15 -12.50 6.81
N ALA A 75 -2.65 -13.48 6.05
CA ALA A 75 -1.98 -13.92 4.83
C ALA A 75 -2.00 -12.82 3.74
N THR A 76 -3.09 -12.04 3.66
CA THR A 76 -3.19 -10.92 2.72
C THR A 76 -2.26 -9.76 3.11
N THR A 77 -2.17 -9.39 4.39
CA THR A 77 -1.24 -8.35 4.85
C THR A 77 0.22 -8.77 4.68
N ASP A 78 0.55 -10.04 4.92
CA ASP A 78 1.91 -10.57 4.68
C ASP A 78 2.29 -10.52 3.19
N ARG A 79 1.34 -10.82 2.31
CA ARG A 79 1.54 -10.66 0.86
C ARG A 79 1.77 -9.21 0.47
N VAL A 80 0.98 -8.27 1.00
CA VAL A 80 1.18 -6.82 0.76
C VAL A 80 2.57 -6.39 1.26
N ARG A 81 2.92 -6.77 2.50
CA ARG A 81 4.21 -6.48 3.13
C ARG A 81 5.38 -6.92 2.27
N HIS A 82 5.36 -8.19 1.85
CA HIS A 82 6.43 -8.76 1.03
C HIS A 82 6.51 -8.13 -0.36
N HIS A 83 5.35 -7.88 -1.00
CA HIS A 83 5.27 -7.26 -2.33
C HIS A 83 5.84 -5.84 -2.32
N VAL A 84 5.44 -5.02 -1.34
CA VAL A 84 5.93 -3.65 -1.17
C VAL A 84 7.43 -3.64 -0.90
N MET A 85 7.91 -4.45 0.04
CA MET A 85 9.33 -4.55 0.37
C MET A 85 10.17 -4.92 -0.87
N THR A 86 9.73 -5.94 -1.62
CA THR A 86 10.47 -6.43 -2.79
C THR A 86 10.46 -5.41 -3.94
N LYS A 87 9.28 -4.91 -4.32
CA LYS A 87 9.13 -4.14 -5.53
C LYS A 87 9.60 -2.69 -5.37
N VAL A 88 9.36 -2.07 -4.21
CA VAL A 88 9.87 -0.72 -3.94
C VAL A 88 11.40 -0.73 -3.90
N SER A 89 12.02 -1.71 -3.24
CA SER A 89 13.48 -1.84 -3.25
C SER A 89 14.05 -2.09 -4.64
N ALA A 90 13.43 -2.96 -5.43
CA ALA A 90 13.87 -3.22 -6.80
C ALA A 90 13.79 -1.98 -7.71
N LEU A 91 12.77 -1.14 -7.55
CA LEU A 91 12.55 0.03 -8.41
C LEU A 91 13.41 1.24 -8.02
N THR A 92 13.80 1.34 -6.75
CA THR A 92 14.41 2.56 -6.20
C THR A 92 15.88 2.37 -5.81
N GLY A 93 16.31 1.12 -5.61
CA GLY A 93 17.63 0.79 -5.06
C GLY A 93 17.76 1.07 -3.57
N VAL A 94 16.70 1.50 -2.89
CA VAL A 94 16.65 1.76 -1.44
C VAL A 94 16.19 0.49 -0.72
N GLU A 95 16.88 0.11 0.35
CA GLU A 95 16.52 -1.04 1.16
C GLU A 95 15.30 -0.72 2.03
N VAL A 96 14.16 -1.38 1.79
CA VAL A 96 13.00 -1.27 2.67
C VAL A 96 13.20 -2.24 3.83
N THR A 97 13.48 -1.73 5.02
CA THR A 97 13.80 -2.55 6.20
C THR A 97 12.56 -2.96 6.97
N ARG A 98 11.49 -2.16 6.89
CA ARG A 98 10.23 -2.38 7.62
C ARG A 98 9.04 -1.84 6.83
N VAL A 99 7.93 -2.56 6.88
CA VAL A 99 6.62 -2.12 6.36
C VAL A 99 5.59 -2.29 7.46
N ASP A 100 5.06 -1.24 8.03
CA ASP A 100 3.95 -1.28 8.97
C ASP A 100 2.62 -1.16 8.21
N ILE A 101 1.62 -1.95 8.60
CA ILE A 101 0.33 -2.02 7.91
C ILE A 101 -0.78 -1.84 8.93
N ASP A 102 -1.55 -0.78 8.77
CA ASP A 102 -2.77 -0.51 9.50
C ASP A 102 -3.98 -0.81 8.61
N VAL A 103 -4.82 -1.76 9.04
CA VAL A 103 -6.07 -2.09 8.33
C VAL A 103 -7.15 -1.14 8.84
N THR A 104 -7.41 -0.08 8.08
CA THR A 104 -8.32 1.02 8.48
C THR A 104 -9.78 0.71 8.18
N GLY A 105 -10.07 -0.29 7.35
CA GLY A 105 -11.42 -0.71 7.04
C GLY A 105 -11.50 -2.06 6.36
N LEU A 106 -12.70 -2.63 6.38
CA LEU A 106 -13.04 -3.83 5.63
C LEU A 106 -14.13 -3.50 4.61
N HIS A 107 -13.93 -3.91 3.36
CA HIS A 107 -14.90 -3.79 2.30
C HIS A 107 -15.58 -5.14 2.07
N LEU A 108 -16.88 -5.21 2.37
CA LEU A 108 -17.67 -6.42 2.16
C LEU A 108 -17.80 -6.68 0.65
N THR A 109 -17.15 -7.74 0.17
CA THR A 109 -17.37 -8.19 -1.20
C THR A 109 -18.71 -8.93 -1.21
N THR A 110 -19.74 -8.32 -1.80
CA THR A 110 -21.06 -8.96 -1.91
C THR A 110 -20.95 -10.10 -2.92
N GLY A 111 -20.65 -11.29 -2.40
CA GLY A 111 -20.42 -12.50 -3.18
C GLY A 111 -20.83 -13.79 -2.47
N GLN A 112 -21.81 -13.73 -1.55
CA GLN A 112 -22.41 -14.92 -0.90
C GLN A 112 -23.92 -14.78 -0.63
N ARG A 113 -24.68 -14.13 -1.54
CA ARG A 113 -26.16 -14.09 -1.49
C ARG A 113 -26.85 -14.73 -2.70
N GLU A 114 -26.19 -15.66 -3.38
CA GLU A 114 -26.82 -16.56 -4.34
C GLU A 114 -26.43 -18.00 -4.03
N ALA A 115 -27.38 -18.76 -3.47
CA ALA A 115 -27.58 -20.21 -3.58
C ALA A 115 -28.29 -20.79 -2.35
N VAL A 116 -29.52 -20.34 -2.08
CA VAL A 116 -30.55 -21.23 -1.52
C VAL A 116 -31.88 -20.84 -2.17
N ARG A 117 -32.19 -21.46 -3.30
CA ARG A 117 -33.56 -21.58 -3.79
C ARG A 117 -33.73 -22.88 -4.54
#